data_AF-A0A5M9JDE5-F1
#
_entry.id   AF-A0A5M9JDE5-F1
#
_cell.length_a   1.000
_cell.length_b   1.000
_cell.length_c   1.000
_cell.angle_alpha   90.00
_cell.angle_beta   90.00
_cell.angle_gamma   90.00
#
_symmetry.space_group_name_H-M   'P 1'
#
loop_
_entity.id
_entity.type
_entity.pdbx_description
1 polymer ?
#
loop_
_entity_poly.entity_id
_entity_poly.type
_entity_poly.pdbx_seq_one_letter_code
_entity_poly.pdbx_strand_id
1 'polypeptide(L)'
;MPDHDGLMRIFWPRDIPRSDSPGVIVGWRNSGLDIFVVAILEDVDARNVENALKVGTLFRKASHPIERIYELCGQSSLQVLGMANSPKADVDNLQIRATTGSAYKLPQISCARASTNQIVVFDRPQPNRMQYISLKPISLALDDKAEMTFHAPGSVDAEEEREELRQRKRTEGLVEKLKYHSVVKHPPSQKELALPRIVNQINCAWEVHQLLQKNISLVGARSRRSLSVSERVVESATTMRDFVLLTIWQMITLYIYPILRRGFVIGLVCHRFAAEALLLVLEWRAKPDYAALKDISATAQQVEIRLQQFCYWPMQYVTLRRSKRDWAICG
;
A
#
# COMPACT_ATOMS: atom_id res chain seq x y z
N MET A 1 37.15 16.05 19.31
CA MET A 1 36.98 15.14 18.17
C MET A 1 35.57 14.58 18.27
N PRO A 2 34.73 14.62 17.23
CA PRO A 2 33.40 14.03 17.34
C PRO A 2 33.53 12.51 17.21
N ASP A 3 33.02 11.78 18.20
CA ASP A 3 33.03 10.32 18.26
C ASP A 3 32.23 9.74 17.08
N HIS A 4 32.93 9.31 16.03
CA HIS A 4 32.34 8.69 14.84
C HIS A 4 32.05 7.19 15.06
N ASP A 5 31.24 6.87 16.06
CA ASP A 5 30.93 5.47 16.39
C ASP A 5 29.48 5.13 16.01
N GLY A 6 29.29 4.71 14.75
CA GLY A 6 28.09 3.94 14.41
C GLY A 6 27.74 3.80 12.93
N LEU A 7 27.11 2.68 12.61
CA LEU A 7 26.44 2.40 11.33
C LEU A 7 25.11 3.17 11.26
N MET A 8 24.98 4.07 10.28
CA MET A 8 23.73 4.77 10.01
C MET A 8 22.87 4.00 9.02
N ARG A 9 21.61 3.71 9.37
CA ARG A 9 20.66 3.03 8.50
C ARG A 9 19.65 4.01 7.93
N ILE A 10 19.51 3.98 6.62
CA ILE A 10 18.70 4.92 5.87
C ILE A 10 17.71 4.13 5.05
N PHE A 11 16.42 4.20 5.42
CA PHE A 11 15.35 3.60 4.63
C PHE A 11 15.02 4.56 3.50
N TRP A 12 15.31 4.15 2.27
CA TRP A 12 15.20 4.97 1.08
C TRP A 12 14.18 4.41 0.07
N PRO A 13 13.10 5.14 -0.21
CA PRO A 13 12.13 4.74 -1.22
C PRO A 13 12.72 4.78 -2.64
N ARG A 14 12.47 3.73 -3.43
CA ARG A 14 12.99 3.63 -4.80
C ARG A 14 12.36 4.63 -5.77
N ASP A 15 11.13 5.05 -5.49
CA ASP A 15 10.29 5.88 -6.36
C ASP A 15 10.56 7.40 -6.25
N ILE A 16 11.51 7.82 -5.42
CA ILE A 16 11.88 9.24 -5.30
C ILE A 16 12.45 9.74 -6.64
N PRO A 17 12.00 10.91 -7.14
CA PRO A 17 12.48 11.46 -8.40
C PRO A 17 14.00 11.69 -8.37
N ARG A 18 14.67 11.30 -9.47
CA ARG A 18 16.12 11.44 -9.65
C ARG A 18 16.45 12.78 -10.27
N SER A 19 16.02 13.84 -9.62
CA SER A 19 16.31 15.21 -10.05
C SER A 19 17.69 15.63 -9.57
N ASP A 20 18.35 16.49 -10.36
CA ASP A 20 19.57 17.21 -9.98
C ASP A 20 19.22 18.52 -9.25
N SER A 21 17.93 18.83 -9.08
CA SER A 21 17.46 20.03 -8.38
C SER A 21 17.78 19.98 -6.88
N PRO A 22 18.05 21.13 -6.25
CA PRO A 22 18.23 21.21 -4.81
C PRO A 22 16.89 21.01 -4.10
N GLY A 23 16.89 20.23 -3.03
CA GLY A 23 15.67 19.94 -2.28
C GLY A 23 15.89 19.68 -0.80
N VAL A 24 14.80 19.57 -0.05
CA VAL A 24 14.77 19.27 1.37
C VAL A 24 14.27 17.84 1.56
N ILE A 25 15.04 17.04 2.30
CA ILE A 25 14.69 15.65 2.61
C ILE A 25 13.81 15.64 3.85
N VAL A 26 12.62 15.06 3.72
CA VAL A 26 11.62 14.99 4.79
C VAL A 26 11.33 13.52 5.14
N GLY A 27 11.19 13.24 6.43
CA GLY A 27 10.82 11.91 6.90
C GLY A 27 10.82 11.77 8.41
N TRP A 28 10.95 10.54 8.89
CA TRP A 28 10.96 10.23 10.32
C TRP A 28 12.37 9.92 10.80
N ARG A 29 12.70 10.42 11.99
CA ARG A 29 13.94 10.08 12.67
C ARG A 29 13.64 9.00 13.71
N ASN A 30 14.02 7.77 13.40
CA ASN A 30 13.68 6.64 14.24
C ASN A 30 14.59 6.52 15.47
N SER A 31 15.88 6.79 15.28
CA SER A 31 16.90 6.87 16.32
C SER A 31 17.97 7.91 15.93
N GLY A 32 19.05 8.03 16.70
CA GLY A 32 20.17 8.90 16.34
C GLY A 32 20.79 8.57 14.99
N LEU A 33 20.80 7.29 14.61
CA LEU A 33 21.44 6.74 13.41
C LEU A 33 20.46 5.98 12.49
N ASP A 34 19.17 5.91 12.83
CA ASP A 34 18.15 5.31 11.97
C ASP A 34 17.19 6.38 11.47
N ILE A 35 17.15 6.56 10.17
CA ILE A 35 16.27 7.54 9.52
C ILE A 35 15.43 6.89 8.43
N PHE A 36 14.21 7.38 8.28
CA PHE A 36 13.26 6.91 7.29
C PHE A 36 12.87 8.05 6.38
N VAL A 37 13.23 7.97 5.10
CA VAL A 37 12.96 9.02 4.12
C VAL A 37 11.58 8.84 3.51
N VAL A 38 10.78 9.91 3.50
CA VAL A 38 9.41 9.91 2.96
C VAL A 38 9.30 10.73 1.68
N ALA A 39 10.01 11.85 1.57
CA ALA A 39 9.97 12.65 0.35
C ALA A 39 11.20 13.54 0.23
N ILE A 40 11.49 13.95 -1.00
CA ILE A 40 12.32 15.11 -1.29
C ILE A 40 11.39 16.20 -1.82
N LEU A 41 11.44 17.36 -1.16
CA LEU A 41 10.71 18.56 -1.59
C LEU A 41 11.69 19.45 -2.35
N GLU A 42 11.55 19.47 -3.67
CA GLU A 42 12.41 20.23 -4.58
C GLU A 42 12.09 21.73 -4.55
N ASP A 43 13.09 22.58 -4.76
CA ASP A 43 12.93 24.03 -4.87
C ASP A 43 12.29 24.70 -3.63
N VAL A 44 12.52 24.17 -2.42
CA VAL A 44 12.04 24.76 -1.15
C VAL A 44 13.20 24.96 -0.17
N ASP A 45 13.10 25.96 0.70
CA ASP A 45 14.05 26.18 1.79
C ASP A 45 13.69 25.36 3.05
N ALA A 46 14.70 24.78 3.71
CA ALA A 46 14.53 23.89 4.86
C ALA A 46 13.74 24.53 6.01
N ARG A 47 13.99 25.82 6.30
CA ARG A 47 13.30 26.56 7.37
C ARG A 47 11.79 26.68 7.09
N ASN A 48 11.43 26.93 5.84
CA ASN A 48 10.03 27.06 5.44
C ASN A 48 9.32 25.71 5.54
N VAL A 49 9.99 24.62 5.10
CA VAL A 49 9.47 23.25 5.24
C VAL A 49 9.28 22.89 6.71
N GLU A 50 10.27 23.16 7.56
CA GLU A 50 10.18 22.87 8.99
C GLU A 50 9.01 23.62 9.65
N ASN A 51 8.85 24.90 9.34
CA ASN A 51 7.71 25.69 9.83
C ASN A 51 6.37 25.17 9.29
N ALA A 52 6.31 24.79 8.01
CA ALA A 52 5.10 24.26 7.40
C ALA A 52 4.71 22.87 7.94
N LEU A 53 5.68 22.05 8.35
CA LEU A 53 5.44 20.79 9.06
C LEU A 53 4.89 21.04 10.47
N LYS A 54 5.47 22.01 11.21
CA LYS A 54 5.01 22.39 12.56
C LYS A 54 3.60 22.97 12.58
N VAL A 55 3.29 23.85 11.63
CA VAL A 55 1.95 24.49 11.51
C VAL A 55 0.93 23.54 10.86
N GLY A 56 1.41 22.51 10.16
CA GLY A 56 0.57 21.52 9.49
C GLY A 56 0.04 21.93 8.11
N THR A 57 0.59 22.99 7.52
CA THR A 57 0.24 23.48 6.17
C THR A 57 0.43 22.39 5.11
N LEU A 58 1.46 21.56 5.26
CA LEU A 58 1.76 20.44 4.38
C LEU A 58 0.75 19.28 4.46
N PHE A 59 -0.07 19.23 5.52
CA PHE A 59 -1.08 18.20 5.74
C PHE A 59 -2.50 18.66 5.35
N ARG A 60 -2.63 19.80 4.67
CA ARG A 60 -3.93 20.34 4.25
C ARG A 60 -4.63 19.37 3.29
N LYS A 61 -5.96 19.20 3.47
CA LYS A 61 -6.80 18.27 2.70
C LYS A 61 -6.37 16.80 2.81
N ALA A 62 -5.80 16.38 3.95
CA ALA A 62 -5.58 14.97 4.22
C ALA A 62 -6.92 14.22 4.29
N SER A 63 -6.96 13.03 3.69
CA SER A 63 -8.13 12.15 3.73
C SER A 63 -8.43 11.63 5.15
N HIS A 64 -7.40 11.58 6.01
CA HIS A 64 -7.45 11.04 7.36
C HIS A 64 -6.68 11.96 8.33
N PRO A 65 -7.00 11.94 9.64
CA PRO A 65 -6.26 12.70 10.65
C PRO A 65 -4.79 12.27 10.68
N ILE A 66 -3.86 13.23 10.60
CA ILE A 66 -2.41 12.95 10.60
C ILE A 66 -1.94 12.35 11.93
N GLU A 67 -2.63 12.67 13.03
CA GLU A 67 -2.40 12.12 14.37
C GLU A 67 -2.45 10.59 14.37
N ARG A 68 -3.38 10.02 13.60
CA ARG A 68 -3.50 8.57 13.48
C ARG A 68 -2.27 7.96 12.82
N ILE A 69 -1.78 8.57 11.74
CA ILE A 69 -0.56 8.13 11.04
C ILE A 69 0.65 8.18 11.99
N TYR A 70 0.73 9.21 12.82
CA TYR A 70 1.76 9.36 13.84
C TYR A 70 1.71 8.28 14.92
N GLU A 71 0.53 7.94 15.43
CA GLU A 71 0.35 6.82 16.36
C GLU A 71 0.85 5.49 15.77
N LEU A 72 0.45 5.19 14.53
CA LEU A 72 0.78 3.93 13.85
C LEU A 72 2.25 3.81 13.49
N CYS A 73 2.85 4.93 13.10
CA CYS A 73 4.28 5.04 12.83
C CYS A 73 5.11 5.19 14.11
N GLY A 74 4.48 5.24 15.29
CA GLY A 74 5.11 5.45 16.60
C GLY A 74 6.04 6.67 16.62
N GLN A 75 5.61 7.77 16.01
CA GLN A 75 6.35 9.02 15.86
C GLN A 75 5.45 10.20 16.17
N SER A 76 5.99 11.29 16.72
CA SER A 76 5.20 12.47 17.08
C SER A 76 5.07 13.49 15.95
N SER A 77 6.00 13.49 15.00
CA SER A 77 6.06 14.47 13.90
C SER A 77 6.95 14.01 12.76
N LEU A 78 6.69 14.55 11.57
CA LEU A 78 7.64 14.53 10.45
C LEU A 78 8.69 15.63 10.62
N GLN A 79 9.93 15.34 10.24
CA GLN A 79 11.07 16.22 10.42
C GLN A 79 11.84 16.41 9.13
N VAL A 80 12.55 17.54 9.04
CA VAL A 80 13.56 17.75 8.02
C VAL A 80 14.80 16.92 8.39
N LEU A 81 15.11 15.91 7.57
CA LEU A 81 16.23 15.02 7.77
C LEU A 81 17.52 15.57 7.18
N GLY A 82 17.43 16.48 6.21
CA GLY A 82 18.58 17.16 5.63
C GLY A 82 18.31 17.69 4.23
N MET A 83 19.36 17.79 3.41
CA MET A 83 19.33 18.49 2.12
C MET A 83 19.75 17.57 0.98
N ALA A 84 19.08 17.69 -0.16
CA ALA A 84 19.41 17.04 -1.42
C ALA A 84 20.08 18.04 -2.38
N ASN A 85 21.15 17.61 -3.08
CA ASN A 85 21.82 18.36 -4.16
C ASN A 85 22.23 19.80 -3.82
N SER A 86 22.52 20.08 -2.56
CA SER A 86 22.90 21.40 -2.07
C SER A 86 24.31 21.36 -1.46
N PRO A 87 25.37 21.40 -2.27
CA PRO A 87 26.76 21.25 -1.79
C PRO A 87 27.23 22.40 -0.88
N LYS A 88 26.60 23.58 -1.00
CA LYS A 88 26.95 24.81 -0.27
C LYS A 88 26.07 25.11 0.94
N ALA A 89 25.07 24.28 1.24
CA ALA A 89 24.26 24.49 2.43
C ALA A 89 25.04 24.08 3.68
N ASP A 90 25.05 24.95 4.68
CA ASP A 90 25.50 24.58 6.02
C ASP A 90 24.44 23.64 6.61
N VAL A 91 24.85 22.40 6.87
CA VAL A 91 23.97 21.30 7.27
C VAL A 91 24.40 20.89 8.66
N ASP A 92 23.46 20.87 9.60
CA ASP A 92 23.74 20.51 10.99
C ASP A 92 24.31 19.08 11.09
N ASN A 93 25.10 18.79 12.12
CA ASN A 93 25.81 17.52 12.28
C ASN A 93 24.88 16.29 12.29
N LEU A 94 23.59 16.50 12.58
CA LEU A 94 22.56 15.47 12.63
C LEU A 94 21.84 15.24 11.30
N GLN A 95 22.04 16.12 10.33
CA GLN A 95 21.32 16.12 9.07
C GLN A 95 22.13 15.40 7.97
N ILE A 96 21.41 14.75 7.07
CA ILE A 96 22.01 14.06 5.93
C ILE A 96 22.13 14.98 4.72
N ARG A 97 23.22 14.81 3.98
CA ARG A 97 23.35 15.38 2.64
C ARG A 97 23.26 14.24 1.63
N ALA A 98 22.21 14.28 0.81
CA ALA A 98 22.06 13.33 -0.29
C ALA A 98 22.41 14.00 -1.61
N THR A 99 23.10 13.28 -2.47
CA THR A 99 23.29 13.66 -3.88
C THR A 99 22.52 12.65 -4.71
N THR A 100 21.49 13.14 -5.40
CA THR A 100 20.64 12.39 -6.31
C THR A 100 20.82 12.97 -7.71
N GLY A 101 20.82 12.10 -8.72
CA GLY A 101 20.91 12.58 -10.09
C GLY A 101 20.68 11.48 -11.11
N SER A 102 20.48 11.87 -12.36
CA SER A 102 20.24 10.93 -13.47
C SER A 102 21.42 9.95 -13.67
N ALA A 103 22.63 10.39 -13.32
CA ALA A 103 23.86 9.60 -13.39
C ALA A 103 23.95 8.48 -12.34
N TYR A 104 23.20 8.56 -11.24
CA TYR A 104 23.32 7.63 -10.11
C TYR A 104 22.08 6.73 -9.98
N LYS A 105 22.30 5.41 -9.88
CA LYS A 105 21.20 4.45 -9.63
C LYS A 105 20.65 4.54 -8.19
N LEU A 106 21.50 4.95 -7.25
CA LEU A 106 21.21 5.08 -5.81
C LEU A 106 21.74 6.44 -5.32
N PRO A 107 21.09 7.05 -4.32
CA PRO A 107 21.57 8.30 -3.73
C PRO A 107 22.94 8.10 -3.08
N GLN A 108 23.86 9.03 -3.30
CA GLN A 108 25.07 9.11 -2.50
C GLN A 108 24.77 9.92 -1.24
N ILE A 109 24.99 9.32 -0.06
CA ILE A 109 24.65 9.95 1.21
C ILE A 109 25.90 10.18 2.03
N SER A 110 26.10 11.43 2.45
CA SER A 110 27.13 11.85 3.39
C SER A 110 26.48 12.38 4.67
N CYS A 111 26.99 11.96 5.83
CA CYS A 111 26.54 12.41 7.14
C CYS A 111 27.79 12.68 7.99
N ALA A 112 27.86 13.82 8.67
CA ALA A 112 29.02 14.17 9.49
C ALA A 112 29.18 13.25 10.70
N ARG A 113 28.09 12.65 11.19
CA ARG A 113 28.07 11.87 12.44
C ARG A 113 28.38 10.38 12.26
N ALA A 114 28.24 9.84 11.05
CA ALA A 114 28.36 8.39 10.81
C ALA A 114 29.53 8.07 9.89
N SER A 115 30.33 7.07 10.26
CA SER A 115 31.46 6.58 9.46
C SER A 115 31.02 5.62 8.36
N THR A 116 29.94 4.85 8.60
CA THR A 116 29.39 3.88 7.63
C THR A 116 27.90 4.09 7.45
N ASN A 117 27.44 4.12 6.19
CA ASN A 117 26.04 4.30 5.82
C ASN A 117 25.49 3.04 5.13
N GLN A 118 24.40 2.47 5.66
CA GLN A 118 23.64 1.39 5.04
C GLN A 118 22.32 1.94 4.49
N ILE A 119 22.12 1.81 3.18
CA ILE A 119 20.90 2.24 2.50
C ILE A 119 20.01 1.01 2.29
N VAL A 120 18.84 0.99 2.93
CA VAL A 120 17.82 -0.03 2.75
C VAL A 120 16.78 0.51 1.78
N VAL A 121 16.82 0.00 0.54
CA VAL A 121 15.93 0.45 -0.52
C VAL A 121 14.65 -0.36 -0.51
N PHE A 122 13.50 0.30 -0.60
CA PHE A 122 12.20 -0.36 -0.64
C PHE A 122 11.28 0.23 -1.71
N ASP A 123 10.36 -0.60 -2.20
CA ASP A 123 9.28 -0.18 -3.08
C ASP A 123 8.05 0.13 -2.22
N ARG A 124 7.44 1.30 -2.45
CA ARG A 124 6.26 1.70 -1.68
C ARG A 124 5.02 0.93 -2.13
N PRO A 125 4.24 0.36 -1.21
CA PRO A 125 2.97 -0.24 -1.56
C PRO A 125 2.00 0.83 -2.06
N GLN A 126 1.23 0.51 -3.11
CA GLN A 126 0.21 1.40 -3.64
C GLN A 126 -1.18 1.06 -3.05
N PRO A 127 -1.79 1.94 -2.23
CA PRO A 127 -3.12 1.71 -1.65
C PRO A 127 -4.21 1.56 -2.71
N ASN A 128 -4.04 2.22 -3.86
CA ASN A 128 -4.96 2.09 -4.99
C ASN A 128 -5.01 0.68 -5.57
N ARG A 129 -3.91 -0.08 -5.46
CA ARG A 129 -3.79 -1.46 -5.94
C ARG A 129 -3.92 -2.51 -4.83
N MET A 130 -4.39 -2.11 -3.64
CA MET A 130 -4.51 -3.00 -2.46
C MET A 130 -3.19 -3.68 -2.07
N GLN A 131 -2.05 -3.01 -2.31
CA GLN A 131 -0.75 -3.51 -1.88
C GLN A 131 -0.49 -3.07 -0.44
N TYR A 132 0.08 -3.96 0.36
CA TYR A 132 0.47 -3.73 1.74
C TYR A 132 1.58 -4.71 2.12
N ILE A 133 2.45 -4.33 3.05
CA ILE A 133 3.51 -5.19 3.60
C ILE A 133 3.16 -5.54 5.05
N SER A 134 3.14 -6.82 5.37
CA SER A 134 2.87 -7.32 6.72
C SER A 134 3.99 -8.23 7.19
N LEU A 135 4.31 -8.17 8.49
CA LEU A 135 5.22 -9.13 9.14
C LEU A 135 4.54 -10.48 9.39
N LYS A 136 3.21 -10.49 9.44
CA LYS A 136 2.41 -11.70 9.61
C LYS A 136 1.86 -12.13 8.25
N PRO A 137 1.88 -13.42 7.93
CA PRO A 137 1.28 -13.92 6.69
C PRO A 137 -0.20 -13.55 6.66
N ILE A 138 -0.70 -13.20 5.47
CA ILE A 138 -2.13 -12.95 5.26
C ILE A 138 -2.87 -14.27 5.47
N SER A 139 -3.80 -14.34 6.43
CA SER A 139 -4.66 -15.52 6.55
C SER A 139 -5.64 -15.52 5.39
N LEU A 140 -5.48 -16.47 4.47
CA LEU A 140 -6.41 -16.72 3.37
C LEU A 140 -7.73 -17.32 3.84
N ALA A 141 -7.78 -17.81 5.08
CA ALA A 141 -9.04 -18.05 5.75
C ALA A 141 -9.69 -16.68 5.92
N LEU A 142 -10.76 -16.44 5.17
CA LEU A 142 -11.87 -15.68 5.72
C LEU A 142 -12.05 -16.28 7.11
N ASP A 143 -11.89 -15.47 8.16
CA ASP A 143 -12.41 -15.84 9.46
C ASP A 143 -13.92 -15.81 9.25
N ASP A 144 -14.41 -16.86 8.59
CA ASP A 144 -15.77 -17.30 8.69
C ASP A 144 -15.87 -17.51 10.19
N LYS A 145 -16.32 -16.46 10.87
CA LYS A 145 -17.36 -16.60 11.86
C LYS A 145 -18.43 -17.38 11.14
N ALA A 146 -18.22 -18.69 11.05
CA ALA A 146 -19.19 -19.65 10.64
C ALA A 146 -20.28 -19.39 11.65
N GLU A 147 -21.27 -18.61 11.21
CA GLU A 147 -22.60 -18.75 11.76
C GLU A 147 -22.79 -20.26 11.79
N MET A 148 -22.88 -20.81 13.01
CA MET A 148 -23.07 -22.23 13.25
C MET A 148 -24.34 -22.62 12.51
N THR A 149 -24.18 -22.97 11.24
CA THR A 149 -25.26 -23.44 10.41
C THR A 149 -25.33 -24.89 10.83
N PHE A 150 -26.25 -25.19 11.74
CA PHE A 150 -26.45 -26.55 12.23
C PHE A 150 -26.89 -27.42 11.05
N HIS A 151 -25.91 -28.00 10.34
CA HIS A 151 -26.16 -29.03 9.35
C HIS A 151 -26.71 -30.26 10.07
N ALA A 152 -27.77 -30.86 9.52
CA ALA A 152 -28.38 -32.05 10.09
C ALA A 152 -27.32 -33.18 10.22
N PRO A 153 -27.29 -33.91 11.35
CA PRO A 153 -26.30 -34.97 11.57
C PRO A 153 -26.44 -36.05 10.50
N GLY A 154 -25.36 -36.30 9.75
CA GLY A 154 -25.28 -37.32 8.70
C GLY A 154 -25.22 -36.80 7.25
N SER A 155 -25.16 -35.47 7.04
CA SER A 155 -24.87 -34.89 5.72
C SER A 155 -23.36 -34.93 5.41
N VAL A 156 -23.01 -34.99 4.12
CA VAL A 156 -21.61 -35.01 3.62
C VAL A 156 -20.82 -33.80 4.16
N ASP A 157 -21.47 -32.62 4.18
CA ASP A 157 -20.90 -31.37 4.70
C ASP A 157 -20.55 -31.45 6.21
N ALA A 158 -21.36 -32.16 7.00
CA ALA A 158 -21.12 -32.33 8.44
C ALA A 158 -19.99 -33.33 8.75
N GLU A 159 -19.70 -34.28 7.85
CA GLU A 159 -18.53 -35.15 7.98
C GLU A 159 -17.24 -34.45 7.55
N GLU A 160 -17.29 -33.64 6.49
CA GLU A 160 -16.18 -32.81 6.02
C GLU A 160 -15.75 -31.79 7.10
N GLU A 161 -16.70 -31.10 7.74
CA GLU A 161 -16.41 -30.17 8.84
C GLU A 161 -15.73 -30.87 10.04
N ARG A 162 -16.15 -32.11 10.35
CA ARG A 162 -15.52 -32.92 11.41
C ARG A 162 -14.11 -33.37 11.04
N GLU A 163 -13.84 -33.59 9.75
CA GLU A 163 -12.49 -33.89 9.26
C GLU A 163 -11.59 -32.66 9.30
N GLU A 164 -12.09 -31.50 8.88
CA GLU A 164 -11.37 -30.24 8.99
C GLU A 164 -11.02 -29.91 10.45
N LEU A 165 -11.97 -30.05 11.37
CA LEU A 165 -11.72 -29.88 12.82
C LEU A 165 -10.66 -30.85 13.34
N ARG A 166 -10.67 -32.10 12.88
CA ARG A 166 -9.63 -33.09 13.23
C ARG A 166 -8.27 -32.71 12.67
N GLN A 167 -8.22 -32.23 11.41
CA GLN A 167 -6.99 -31.78 10.78
C GLN A 167 -6.44 -30.52 11.47
N ARG A 168 -7.28 -29.53 11.79
CA ARG A 168 -6.91 -28.34 12.57
C ARG A 168 -6.30 -28.73 13.91
N LYS A 169 -6.98 -29.56 14.70
CA LYS A 169 -6.44 -30.07 15.98
C LYS A 169 -5.12 -30.82 15.82
N ARG A 170 -4.95 -31.61 14.76
CA ARG A 170 -3.68 -32.29 14.46
C ARG A 170 -2.59 -31.29 14.10
N THR A 171 -2.88 -30.28 13.26
CA THR A 171 -1.92 -29.24 12.90
C THR A 171 -1.53 -28.38 14.10
N GLU A 172 -2.47 -28.04 14.97
CA GLU A 172 -2.21 -27.33 16.23
C GLU A 172 -1.31 -28.14 17.15
N GLY A 173 -1.59 -29.44 17.31
CA GLY A 173 -0.74 -30.35 18.09
C GLY A 173 0.65 -30.55 17.47
N LEU A 174 0.78 -30.52 16.14
CA LEU A 174 2.07 -30.56 15.45
C LEU A 174 2.85 -29.25 15.64
N VAL A 175 2.18 -28.10 15.58
CA VAL A 175 2.78 -26.79 15.89
C VAL A 175 3.25 -26.74 17.34
N GLU A 176 2.47 -27.31 18.26
CA GLU A 176 2.87 -27.43 19.67
C GLU A 176 4.07 -28.35 19.86
N LYS A 177 4.09 -29.51 19.18
CA LYS A 177 5.26 -30.41 19.14
C LYS A 177 6.49 -29.73 18.56
N LEU A 178 6.33 -28.93 17.49
CA LEU A 178 7.42 -28.16 16.88
C LEU A 178 8.01 -27.11 17.84
N LYS A 179 7.23 -26.56 18.79
CA LYS A 179 7.75 -25.67 19.84
C LYS A 179 8.73 -26.37 20.79
N TYR A 180 8.57 -27.68 21.03
CA TYR A 180 9.50 -28.46 21.85
C TYR A 180 10.79 -28.82 21.10
N HIS A 181 10.74 -28.93 19.77
CA HIS A 181 11.87 -29.38 18.94
C HIS A 181 12.60 -28.25 18.21
N SER A 182 12.00 -27.06 18.07
CA SER A 182 12.59 -25.97 17.30
C SER A 182 12.41 -24.59 17.92
N VAL A 183 13.56 -23.93 17.97
CA VAL A 183 13.87 -22.49 18.12
C VAL A 183 13.62 -21.89 19.50
N VAL A 184 14.74 -21.83 20.24
CA VAL A 184 15.03 -20.85 21.29
C VAL A 184 14.42 -19.50 20.88
N LYS A 185 13.29 -19.12 21.49
CA LYS A 185 12.79 -17.74 21.40
C LYS A 185 13.85 -16.86 22.04
N HIS A 186 14.76 -16.33 21.23
CA HIS A 186 15.65 -15.30 21.72
C HIS A 186 14.79 -14.08 22.11
N PRO A 187 15.16 -13.34 23.15
CA PRO A 187 14.53 -12.05 23.40
C PRO A 187 14.63 -11.22 22.11
N PRO A 188 13.56 -10.52 21.71
CA PRO A 188 13.57 -9.76 20.48
C PRO A 188 14.65 -8.68 20.56
N SER A 189 15.48 -8.60 19.52
CA SER A 189 16.50 -7.56 19.44
C SER A 189 15.82 -6.19 19.29
N GLN A 190 16.53 -5.11 19.63
CA GLN A 190 16.02 -3.75 19.37
C GLN A 190 15.64 -3.53 17.90
N LYS A 191 16.33 -4.20 16.97
CA LYS A 191 16.04 -4.13 15.53
C LYS A 191 14.70 -4.80 15.20
N GLU A 192 14.39 -5.92 15.83
CA GLU A 192 13.12 -6.63 15.66
C GLU A 192 11.96 -5.89 16.31
N LEU A 193 12.19 -5.26 17.46
CA LEU A 193 11.19 -4.41 18.11
C LEU A 193 10.84 -3.17 17.28
N ALA A 194 11.81 -2.63 16.52
CA ALA A 194 11.58 -1.51 15.62
C ALA A 194 10.92 -1.92 14.29
N LEU A 195 10.95 -3.20 13.93
CA LEU A 195 10.51 -3.68 12.61
C LEU A 195 9.01 -3.45 12.34
N PRO A 196 8.07 -3.71 13.27
CA PRO A 196 6.65 -3.39 13.06
C PRO A 196 6.44 -1.91 12.73
N ARG A 197 7.17 -1.03 13.43
CA ARG A 197 7.09 0.41 13.21
C ARG A 197 7.60 0.82 11.83
N ILE A 198 8.73 0.25 11.40
CA ILE A 198 9.30 0.49 10.07
C ILE A 198 8.33 0.00 8.99
N VAL A 199 7.71 -1.16 9.17
CA VAL A 199 6.72 -1.68 8.22
C VAL A 199 5.52 -0.75 8.11
N ASN A 200 4.98 -0.26 9.23
CA ASN A 200 3.90 0.74 9.22
C ASN A 200 4.33 2.03 8.50
N GLN A 201 5.55 2.49 8.72
CA GLN A 201 6.12 3.64 8.01
C GLN A 201 6.19 3.39 6.49
N ILE A 202 6.59 2.19 6.05
CA ILE A 202 6.59 1.80 4.62
C ILE A 202 5.18 1.84 4.04
N ASN A 203 4.21 1.26 4.75
CA ASN A 203 2.83 1.17 4.28
C ASN A 203 2.18 2.54 4.13
N CYS A 204 2.38 3.41 5.12
CA CYS A 204 1.82 4.74 5.16
C CYS A 204 2.68 5.76 4.32
N ALA A 205 3.90 5.39 3.85
CA ALA A 205 4.81 6.30 3.13
C ALA A 205 4.27 6.86 1.81
N TRP A 206 3.52 6.06 1.03
CA TRP A 206 3.01 6.51 -0.27
C TRP A 206 1.99 7.65 -0.10
N GLU A 207 1.07 7.50 0.86
CA GLU A 207 0.04 8.50 1.12
C GLU A 207 0.63 9.80 1.65
N VAL A 208 1.55 9.70 2.60
CA VAL A 208 2.26 10.86 3.15
C VAL A 208 3.06 11.56 2.05
N HIS A 209 3.77 10.81 1.21
CA HIS A 209 4.50 11.40 0.08
C HIS A 209 3.56 12.17 -0.87
N GLN A 210 2.45 11.57 -1.30
CA GLN A 210 1.48 12.21 -2.19
C GLN A 210 0.89 13.47 -1.56
N LEU A 211 0.62 13.45 -0.26
CA LEU A 211 0.12 14.60 0.48
C LEU A 211 1.15 15.75 0.54
N LEU A 212 2.41 15.43 0.85
CA LEU A 212 3.50 16.40 0.89
C LEU A 212 3.72 17.05 -0.48
N GLN A 213 3.75 16.25 -1.55
CA GLN A 213 3.94 16.74 -2.91
C GLN A 213 2.77 17.62 -3.38
N LYS A 214 1.52 17.30 -3.01
CA LYS A 214 0.36 18.13 -3.36
C LYS A 214 0.37 19.51 -2.70
N ASN A 215 0.95 19.60 -1.50
CA ASN A 215 0.96 20.83 -0.71
C ASN A 215 2.30 21.59 -0.77
N ILE A 216 3.27 21.12 -1.58
CA ILE A 216 4.59 21.76 -1.70
C ILE A 216 4.49 23.21 -2.14
N SER A 217 3.55 23.54 -3.02
CA SER A 217 3.33 24.90 -3.52
C SER A 217 2.88 25.89 -2.44
N LEU A 218 2.39 25.41 -1.28
CA LEU A 218 1.97 26.25 -0.16
C LEU A 218 3.13 26.68 0.74
N VAL A 219 4.30 26.05 0.63
CA VAL A 219 5.47 26.30 1.49
C VAL A 219 6.34 27.46 0.97
N GLY A 220 6.00 27.99 -0.20
CA GLY A 220 6.74 29.05 -0.88
C GLY A 220 7.90 28.49 -1.68
N ALA A 221 8.03 28.93 -2.94
CA ALA A 221 9.11 28.50 -3.81
C ALA A 221 10.41 29.24 -3.44
N ARG A 222 11.51 28.48 -3.37
CA ARG A 222 12.86 29.04 -3.41
C ARG A 222 13.03 29.77 -4.75
N SER A 223 13.71 30.92 -4.74
CA SER A 223 14.04 31.65 -5.97
C SER A 223 14.72 30.70 -6.96
N ARG A 224 13.98 30.26 -7.99
CA ARG A 224 14.47 29.32 -9.00
C ARG A 224 15.64 29.97 -9.74
N ARG A 225 16.71 29.21 -9.95
CA ARG A 225 17.73 29.56 -10.94
C ARG A 225 17.04 29.76 -12.29
N SER A 226 17.41 30.80 -13.02
CA SER A 226 16.85 31.04 -14.36
C SER A 226 17.07 29.82 -15.25
N LEU A 227 15.99 29.11 -15.58
CA LEU A 227 16.02 27.97 -16.50
C LEU A 227 16.55 28.43 -17.85
N SER A 228 17.40 27.59 -18.45
CA SER A 228 17.93 27.83 -19.80
C SER A 228 16.79 27.78 -20.82
N VAL A 229 16.94 28.49 -21.94
CA VAL A 229 15.86 28.63 -22.95
C VAL A 229 15.44 27.27 -23.52
N SER A 230 16.37 26.32 -23.70
CA SER A 230 16.07 24.96 -24.14
C SER A 230 15.26 24.16 -23.12
N GLU A 231 15.56 24.34 -21.83
CA GLU A 231 14.88 23.66 -20.73
C GLU A 231 13.45 24.19 -20.57
N ARG A 232 13.23 25.49 -20.74
CA ARG A 232 11.87 26.07 -20.77
C ARG A 232 11.02 25.55 -21.93
N VAL A 233 11.62 25.35 -23.10
CA VAL A 233 10.89 24.81 -24.26
C VAL A 233 10.52 23.34 -24.02
N VAL A 234 11.41 22.55 -23.43
CA VAL A 234 11.14 21.16 -23.07
C VAL A 234 10.06 21.04 -21.98
N GLU A 235 10.15 21.84 -20.91
CA GLU A 235 9.10 21.88 -19.87
C GLU A 235 7.76 22.39 -20.40
N SER A 236 7.78 23.36 -21.32
CA SER A 236 6.56 23.85 -21.96
C SER A 236 5.92 22.78 -22.84
N ALA A 237 6.71 22.02 -23.59
CA ALA A 237 6.22 20.93 -24.42
C ALA A 237 5.68 19.74 -23.61
N THR A 238 6.32 19.40 -22.48
CA THR A 238 5.84 18.33 -21.59
C THR A 238 4.55 18.72 -20.88
N THR A 239 4.46 19.96 -20.38
CA THR A 239 3.26 20.47 -19.69
C THR A 239 2.06 20.54 -20.63
N MET A 240 2.26 20.95 -21.90
CA MET A 240 1.19 20.94 -22.89
C MET A 240 0.71 19.52 -23.22
N ARG A 241 1.63 18.56 -23.35
CA ARG A 241 1.28 17.15 -23.57
C ARG A 241 0.48 16.59 -22.41
N ASP A 242 0.89 16.89 -21.18
CA ASP A 242 0.19 16.43 -19.97
C ASP A 242 -1.21 17.06 -19.87
N PHE A 243 -1.37 18.34 -20.20
CA PHE A 243 -2.68 18.99 -20.23
C PHE A 243 -3.62 18.36 -21.27
N VAL A 244 -3.11 18.05 -22.47
CA VAL A 244 -3.88 17.37 -23.52
C VAL A 244 -4.27 15.96 -23.08
N LEU A 245 -3.34 15.19 -22.50
CA LEU A 245 -3.63 13.86 -21.96
C LEU A 245 -4.66 13.90 -20.84
N LEU A 246 -4.56 14.86 -19.92
CA LEU A 246 -5.54 15.05 -18.85
C LEU A 246 -6.93 15.41 -19.39
N THR A 247 -6.99 16.26 -20.41
CA THR A 247 -8.26 16.65 -21.05
C THR A 247 -8.89 15.47 -21.77
N ILE A 248 -8.10 14.71 -22.53
CA ILE A 248 -8.56 13.47 -23.17
C ILE A 248 -9.03 12.46 -22.11
N TRP A 249 -8.27 12.29 -21.02
CA TRP A 249 -8.64 11.38 -19.94
C TRP A 249 -9.92 11.80 -19.22
N GLN A 250 -10.12 13.11 -19.00
CA GLN A 250 -11.36 13.66 -18.48
C GLN A 250 -12.53 13.40 -19.43
N MET A 251 -12.36 13.60 -20.74
CA MET A 251 -13.39 13.29 -21.74
C MET A 251 -13.75 11.81 -21.75
N ILE A 252 -12.75 10.92 -21.71
CA ILE A 252 -12.96 9.47 -21.61
C ILE A 252 -13.73 9.12 -20.33
N THR A 253 -13.35 9.70 -19.20
CA THR A 253 -13.97 9.41 -17.90
C THR A 253 -15.40 9.96 -17.81
N LEU A 254 -15.68 11.12 -18.40
CA LEU A 254 -17.01 11.75 -18.34
C LEU A 254 -18.00 11.18 -19.36
N TYR A 255 -17.54 10.80 -20.55
CA TYR A 255 -18.45 10.37 -21.64
C TYR A 255 -18.37 8.87 -21.91
N ILE A 256 -17.18 8.30 -22.03
CA ILE A 256 -17.00 6.90 -22.44
C ILE A 256 -17.24 5.95 -21.28
N TYR A 257 -16.69 6.22 -20.10
CA TYR A 257 -16.84 5.39 -18.91
C TYR A 257 -18.31 5.15 -18.48
N PRO A 258 -19.21 6.15 -18.41
CA PRO A 258 -20.60 5.87 -18.02
C PRO A 258 -21.36 5.04 -19.06
N ILE A 259 -21.06 5.20 -20.36
CA ILE A 259 -21.66 4.40 -21.43
C ILE A 259 -21.21 2.95 -21.30
N LEU A 260 -19.89 2.71 -21.18
CA LEU A 260 -19.33 1.37 -20.97
C LEU A 260 -19.85 0.74 -19.68
N ARG A 261 -19.92 1.47 -18.58
CA ARG A 261 -20.44 0.97 -17.31
C ARG A 261 -21.91 0.56 -17.42
N ARG A 262 -22.74 1.38 -18.06
CA ARG A 262 -24.17 1.06 -18.28
C ARG A 262 -24.31 -0.16 -19.18
N GLY A 263 -23.58 -0.22 -20.29
CA GLY A 263 -23.58 -1.38 -21.18
C GLY A 263 -23.13 -2.66 -20.48
N PHE A 264 -22.07 -2.58 -19.65
CA PHE A 264 -21.58 -3.70 -18.87
C PHE A 264 -22.60 -4.18 -17.82
N VAL A 265 -23.25 -3.26 -17.11
CA VAL A 265 -24.32 -3.61 -16.14
C VAL A 265 -25.50 -4.28 -16.85
N ILE A 266 -25.95 -3.74 -17.98
CA ILE A 266 -27.01 -4.37 -18.79
C ILE A 266 -26.58 -5.77 -19.23
N GLY A 267 -25.35 -5.92 -19.73
CA GLY A 267 -24.80 -7.22 -20.10
C GLY A 267 -24.78 -8.22 -18.95
N LEU A 268 -24.37 -7.80 -17.75
CA LEU A 268 -24.39 -8.65 -16.55
C LEU A 268 -25.80 -9.05 -16.12
N VAL A 269 -26.78 -8.14 -16.21
CA VAL A 269 -28.18 -8.42 -15.90
C VAL A 269 -28.77 -9.41 -16.91
N CYS A 270 -28.52 -9.20 -18.21
CA CYS A 270 -28.94 -10.13 -19.25
C CYS A 270 -28.29 -11.51 -19.08
N HIS A 271 -27.00 -11.56 -18.74
CA HIS A 271 -26.30 -12.81 -18.44
C HIS A 271 -26.89 -13.50 -17.20
N ARG A 272 -27.19 -12.74 -16.13
CA ARG A 272 -27.83 -13.28 -14.92
C ARG A 272 -29.21 -13.86 -15.23
N PHE A 273 -30.00 -13.15 -16.04
CA PHE A 273 -31.31 -13.64 -16.49
C PHE A 273 -31.18 -14.92 -17.33
N ALA A 274 -30.22 -14.98 -18.26
CA ALA A 274 -29.95 -16.18 -19.04
C ALA A 274 -29.49 -17.36 -18.16
N ALA A 275 -28.69 -17.08 -17.13
CA ALA A 275 -28.25 -18.10 -16.17
C ALA A 275 -29.39 -18.59 -15.28
N GLU A 276 -30.26 -17.72 -14.78
CA GLU A 276 -31.47 -18.10 -14.03
C GLU A 276 -32.45 -18.89 -14.93
N ALA A 277 -32.61 -18.50 -16.19
CA ALA A 277 -33.39 -19.26 -17.16
C ALA A 277 -32.78 -20.65 -17.42
N LEU A 278 -31.44 -20.74 -17.53
CA LEU A 278 -30.74 -22.02 -17.66
C LEU A 278 -30.90 -22.89 -16.41
N LEU A 279 -30.85 -22.31 -15.21
CA LEU A 279 -31.12 -23.02 -13.96
C LEU A 279 -32.55 -23.53 -13.90
N LEU A 280 -33.54 -22.73 -14.30
CA LEU A 280 -34.94 -23.16 -14.39
C LEU A 280 -35.14 -24.31 -15.39
N VAL A 281 -34.39 -24.29 -16.51
CA VAL A 281 -34.38 -25.39 -17.49
C VAL A 281 -33.69 -26.63 -16.94
N LEU A 282 -32.62 -26.48 -16.16
CA LEU A 282 -31.90 -27.60 -15.52
C LEU A 282 -32.67 -28.19 -14.32
N GLU A 283 -33.50 -27.39 -13.64
CA GLU A 283 -34.42 -27.83 -12.58
C GLU A 283 -35.75 -28.36 -13.12
N TRP A 284 -36.00 -28.23 -14.42
CA TRP A 284 -37.25 -28.67 -15.04
C TRP A 284 -37.41 -30.19 -14.91
N ARG A 285 -38.40 -30.61 -14.12
CA ARG A 285 -38.80 -32.00 -13.93
C ARG A 285 -39.92 -32.35 -14.90
N ALA A 286 -39.66 -33.28 -15.83
CA ALA A 286 -40.69 -33.80 -16.72
C ALA A 286 -41.75 -34.66 -15.99
N LYS A 287 -41.42 -35.27 -14.83
CA LYS A 287 -42.31 -35.99 -13.90
C LYS A 287 -41.75 -35.98 -12.47
N PRO A 288 -42.60 -36.11 -11.42
CA PRO A 288 -42.20 -35.98 -10.01
C PRO A 288 -41.24 -37.06 -9.48
N ASP A 289 -41.13 -38.22 -10.15
CA ASP A 289 -40.29 -39.36 -9.71
C ASP A 289 -38.92 -39.48 -10.40
N TYR A 290 -38.50 -38.51 -11.21
CA TYR A 290 -37.19 -38.54 -11.90
C TYR A 290 -36.18 -37.56 -11.28
N ALA A 291 -34.90 -37.98 -11.26
CA ALA A 291 -33.76 -37.17 -10.83
C ALA A 291 -33.62 -35.91 -11.70
N ALA A 292 -33.23 -34.79 -11.08
CA ALA A 292 -33.05 -33.53 -11.81
C ALA A 292 -31.87 -33.64 -12.79
N LEU A 293 -31.86 -32.85 -13.88
CA LEU A 293 -30.77 -32.89 -14.88
C LEU A 293 -29.38 -32.62 -14.27
N LYS A 294 -29.33 -31.91 -13.13
CA LYS A 294 -28.10 -31.69 -12.34
C LYS A 294 -27.53 -32.96 -11.71
N ASP A 295 -28.37 -33.94 -11.37
CA ASP A 295 -27.96 -35.20 -10.76
C ASP A 295 -27.49 -36.23 -11.81
N ILE A 296 -27.69 -35.93 -13.10
CA ILE A 296 -27.35 -36.82 -14.24
C ILE A 296 -25.94 -36.55 -14.77
N SER A 297 -25.35 -35.37 -14.52
CA SER A 297 -24.01 -35.01 -15.05
C SER A 297 -23.15 -34.17 -14.11
N ALA A 298 -21.93 -34.64 -13.87
CA ALA A 298 -20.87 -33.91 -13.16
C ALA A 298 -20.52 -32.56 -13.82
N THR A 299 -20.77 -32.39 -15.12
CA THR A 299 -20.53 -31.12 -15.81
C THR A 299 -21.53 -30.05 -15.41
N ALA A 300 -22.78 -30.42 -15.08
CA ALA A 300 -23.80 -29.49 -14.60
C ALA A 300 -23.45 -28.99 -13.20
N GLN A 301 -22.97 -29.89 -12.33
CA GLN A 301 -22.47 -29.56 -11.00
C GLN A 301 -21.26 -28.60 -11.05
N GLN A 302 -20.35 -28.81 -12.01
CA GLN A 302 -19.22 -27.90 -12.21
C GLN A 302 -19.66 -26.50 -12.67
N VAL A 303 -20.70 -26.39 -13.51
CA VAL A 303 -21.25 -25.10 -13.94
C VAL A 303 -21.98 -24.40 -12.79
N GLU A 304 -22.74 -25.13 -11.97
CA GLU A 304 -23.42 -24.62 -10.78
C GLU A 304 -22.44 -24.02 -9.78
N ILE A 305 -21.36 -24.73 -9.44
CA ILE A 305 -20.31 -24.23 -8.54
C ILE A 305 -19.67 -22.95 -9.09
N ARG A 306 -19.40 -22.89 -10.39
CA ARG A 306 -18.81 -21.70 -11.03
C ARG A 306 -19.77 -20.51 -11.07
N LEU A 307 -21.07 -20.76 -11.28
CA LEU A 307 -22.09 -19.72 -11.27
C LEU A 307 -22.33 -19.17 -9.86
N GLN A 308 -22.31 -20.04 -8.85
CA GLN A 308 -22.40 -19.65 -7.44
C GLN A 308 -21.19 -18.80 -7.04
N GLN A 309 -19.96 -19.22 -7.40
CA GLN A 309 -18.75 -18.40 -7.21
C GLN A 309 -18.86 -17.01 -7.86
N PHE A 310 -19.46 -16.91 -9.05
CA PHE A 310 -19.68 -15.63 -9.73
C PHE A 310 -20.69 -14.74 -9.00
N CYS A 311 -21.78 -15.31 -8.46
CA CYS A 311 -22.79 -14.58 -7.70
C CYS A 311 -22.28 -14.05 -6.35
N TYR A 312 -21.31 -14.71 -5.72
CA TYR A 312 -20.68 -14.25 -4.47
C TYR A 312 -19.56 -13.21 -4.68
N TRP A 313 -19.01 -13.10 -5.89
CA TRP A 313 -17.90 -12.20 -6.20
C TRP A 313 -18.17 -10.71 -5.88
N PRO A 314 -19.35 -10.13 -6.16
CA PRO A 314 -19.65 -8.75 -5.79
C PRO A 314 -19.65 -8.51 -4.27
N MET A 315 -20.11 -9.50 -3.50
CA MET A 315 -20.14 -9.42 -2.04
C MET A 315 -18.74 -9.54 -1.46
N GLN A 316 -17.93 -10.49 -1.95
CA GLN A 316 -16.49 -10.58 -1.63
C GLN A 316 -15.75 -9.29 -1.99
N TYR A 317 -16.03 -8.69 -3.15
CA TYR A 317 -15.42 -7.43 -3.57
C TYR A 317 -15.77 -6.26 -2.63
N VAL A 318 -17.03 -6.14 -2.21
CA VAL A 318 -17.45 -5.12 -1.23
C VAL A 318 -16.83 -5.38 0.13
N THR A 319 -16.77 -6.63 0.57
CA THR A 319 -16.16 -7.03 1.85
C THR A 319 -14.65 -6.78 1.86
N LEU A 320 -13.95 -6.97 0.74
CA LEU A 320 -12.53 -6.58 0.59
C LEU A 320 -12.36 -5.06 0.55
N ARG A 321 -13.36 -4.32 0.05
CA ARG A 321 -13.32 -2.85 -0.03
C ARG A 321 -13.78 -2.14 1.26
N ARG A 322 -14.51 -2.80 2.15
CA ARG A 322 -14.96 -2.22 3.44
C ARG A 322 -13.82 -2.09 4.43
N SER A 323 -13.32 -3.19 4.97
CA SER A 323 -11.91 -3.56 4.98
C SER A 323 -10.88 -2.55 4.44
N LYS A 324 -10.86 -2.20 3.14
CA LYS A 324 -9.95 -1.16 2.61
C LYS A 324 -10.07 0.20 3.33
N ARG A 325 -11.22 0.57 3.87
CA ARG A 325 -11.38 1.78 4.72
C ARG A 325 -10.73 1.61 6.09
N ASP A 326 -10.79 0.41 6.63
CA ASP A 326 -10.17 0.06 7.91
C ASP A 326 -8.64 -0.08 7.77
N TRP A 327 -8.16 -0.54 6.60
CA TRP A 327 -6.73 -0.77 6.32
C TRP A 327 -6.03 0.35 5.54
N ALA A 328 -6.75 1.27 4.90
CA ALA A 328 -6.17 2.53 4.38
C ALA A 328 -5.55 3.37 5.50
N ILE A 329 -5.76 2.97 6.75
CA ILE A 329 -5.25 3.60 7.95
C ILE A 329 -4.18 2.71 8.62
N CYS A 330 -3.58 1.72 7.96
CA CYS A 330 -2.59 0.80 8.57
C CYS A 330 -3.24 -0.11 9.67
N GLY A 331 -3.05 -1.43 9.56
CA GLY A 331 -3.33 -2.39 10.64
C GLY A 331 -2.19 -2.46 11.64
#